data_AF-A0A7X0A0N7-F1
#
_entry.id   AF-A0A7X0A0N7-F1
#
_cell.length_a   1.000
_cell.length_b   1.000
_cell.length_c   1.000
_cell.angle_alpha   90.00
_cell.angle_beta   90.00
_cell.angle_gamma   90.00
#
_symmetry.space_group_name_H-M   'P 1'
#
loop_
_entity.id
_entity.type
_entity.pdbx_description
1 polymer ?
#
loop_
_entity_poly.entity_id
_entity_poly.type
_entity_poly.pdbx_seq_one_letter_code
_entity_poly.pdbx_strand_id
1 'polypeptide(L)' 'MKAISINVPPKIADAFEKADEGSKRKAEIYINAWLTDFFGGQSANERLFSIMSQATAEAKANGFNEAEFYKLLKTDE' A
#
# COMPACT_ATOMS: atom_id res chain seq x y z
N MET A 1 13.63 -14.23 2.70
CA MET A 1 13.83 -13.01 1.88
C MET A 1 15.31 -12.87 1.58
N LYS A 2 15.69 -12.40 0.39
CA LYS A 2 17.09 -12.05 0.10
C LYS A 2 17.33 -10.60 0.54
N ALA A 3 18.44 -10.35 1.21
CA ALA A 3 18.86 -8.98 1.53
C ALA A 3 19.44 -8.31 0.29
N ILE A 4 19.09 -7.04 0.08
CA ILE A 4 19.67 -6.18 -0.94
C ILE A 4 20.28 -4.95 -0.27
N SER A 5 21.38 -4.46 -0.81
CA SER A 5 22.01 -3.23 -0.36
C SER A 5 21.72 -2.12 -1.37
N ILE A 6 21.26 -0.98 -0.89
CA ILE A 6 20.92 0.18 -1.72
C ILE A 6 21.81 1.33 -1.29
N ASN A 7 22.52 1.93 -2.24
CA ASN A 7 23.29 3.14 -1.97
C ASN A 7 22.33 4.32 -1.87
N VAL A 8 22.38 5.05 -0.76
CA VAL A 8 21.56 6.25 -0.52
C VAL A 8 22.46 7.47 -0.28
N PRO A 9 21.96 8.69 -0.55
CA PRO A 9 22.67 9.91 -0.20
C PRO A 9 23.08 9.96 1.29
N PRO A 10 24.25 10.52 1.64
CA PRO A 10 24.75 10.55 3.02
C PRO A 10 23.75 11.14 4.02
N LYS A 11 23.05 12.21 3.65
CA LYS A 11 22.03 12.84 4.52
C LYS A 11 20.88 11.89 4.90
N ILE A 12 20.51 10.98 4.01
CA ILE A 12 19.45 10.00 4.25
C ILE A 12 19.99 8.86 5.11
N ALA A 13 21.22 8.40 4.86
CA ALA A 13 21.90 7.43 5.73
C ALA A 13 22.01 7.95 7.16
N ASP A 14 22.50 9.19 7.34
CA ASP A 14 22.63 9.83 8.65
C ASP A 14 21.29 9.97 9.37
N ALA A 15 20.22 10.31 8.64
CA ALA A 15 18.87 10.43 9.20
C ALA A 15 18.31 9.06 9.62
N PHE A 16 18.54 8.03 8.81
CA PHE A 16 18.12 6.67 9.12
C PHE A 16 18.87 6.11 10.33
N GLU A 17 20.18 6.32 10.42
CA GLU A 17 20.99 5.86 11.56
C GLU A 17 20.51 6.43 12.90
N LYS A 18 20.16 7.74 12.90
CA LYS A 18 19.68 8.47 14.08
C LYS A 18 18.22 8.20 14.44
N ALA A 19 17.46 7.55 13.56
CA ALA A 19 16.05 7.24 13.81
C ALA A 19 15.87 6.12 14.84
N ASP A 20 14.73 6.14 15.54
CA ASP A 20 14.31 5.05 16.42
C ASP A 20 13.97 3.77 15.64
N GLU A 21 13.92 2.62 16.33
CA GLU A 21 13.63 1.32 15.71
C GLU A 21 12.27 1.29 14.99
N GLY A 22 11.26 1.97 15.53
CA GLY A 22 9.92 2.04 14.92
C GLY A 22 9.96 2.79 13.60
N SER A 23 10.68 3.91 13.55
CA SER A 23 10.88 4.69 12.32
C SER A 23 11.72 3.94 11.29
N LYS A 24 12.78 3.25 11.70
CA LYS A 24 13.60 2.38 10.82
C LYS A 24 12.74 1.29 10.18
N ARG A 25 11.94 0.59 10.99
CA ARG A 25 11.04 -0.47 10.52
C ARG A 25 9.97 0.06 9.55
N LYS A 26 9.41 1.24 9.82
CA LYS A 26 8.48 1.90 8.88
C LYS A 26 9.15 2.21 7.54
N ALA A 27 10.35 2.77 7.56
CA ALA A 27 11.09 3.06 6.34
C ALA A 27 11.38 1.78 5.53
N GLU A 28 11.77 0.68 6.17
CA GLU A 28 11.95 -0.62 5.50
C GLU A 28 10.64 -1.12 4.86
N ILE A 29 9.50 -1.03 5.55
CA ILE A 29 8.20 -1.42 5.00
C ILE A 29 7.86 -0.60 3.75
N TYR A 30 8.03 0.72 3.81
CA TYR A 30 7.72 1.59 2.67
C TYR A 30 8.66 1.35 1.49
N ILE A 31 9.96 1.15 1.74
CA ILE A 31 10.93 0.83 0.68
C ILE A 31 10.58 -0.50 0.02
N ASN A 32 10.24 -1.53 0.81
CA ASN A 32 9.86 -2.83 0.28
C ASN A 32 8.55 -2.77 -0.52
N ALA A 33 7.56 -2.01 -0.06
CA ALA A 33 6.32 -1.79 -0.80
C ALA A 33 6.61 -1.09 -2.14
N TRP A 34 7.40 -0.01 -2.12
CA TRP A 34 7.78 0.71 -3.32
C TRP A 34 8.57 -0.15 -4.32
N LEU A 35 9.52 -0.95 -3.85
CA LEU A 35 10.28 -1.87 -4.72
C LEU A 35 9.38 -2.96 -5.30
N THR A 36 8.45 -3.50 -4.51
CA THR A 36 7.46 -4.48 -4.99
C THR A 36 6.61 -3.87 -6.10
N ASP A 37 6.22 -2.61 -5.95
CA ASP A 37 5.44 -1.89 -6.97
C ASP A 37 6.28 -1.60 -8.22
N PHE A 38 7.50 -1.10 -8.01
CA PHE A 38 8.43 -0.75 -9.08
C PHE A 38 8.77 -1.96 -9.95
N PHE A 39 9.05 -3.11 -9.34
CA PHE A 39 9.34 -4.36 -10.05
C PHE A 39 8.10 -5.16 -10.43
N GLY A 40 6.94 -4.88 -9.83
CA GLY A 40 5.68 -5.54 -10.12
C GLY A 40 5.11 -5.17 -11.49
N GLY A 41 5.53 -4.03 -12.06
CA GLY A 41 5.12 -3.59 -13.40
C GLY A 41 3.62 -3.29 -13.56
N GLN A 42 2.83 -3.43 -12.50
CA GLN A 42 1.43 -3.05 -12.49
C GLN A 42 1.31 -1.53 -12.47
N SER A 43 0.56 -1.00 -13.43
CA SER A 43 0.19 0.41 -13.43
C SER A 43 -0.60 0.73 -12.16
N ALA A 44 -0.52 1.99 -11.68
CA ALA A 44 -1.28 2.44 -10.52
C ALA A 44 -2.80 2.16 -10.65
N ASN A 45 -3.31 2.15 -11.89
CA ASN A 45 -4.69 1.82 -12.22
C ASN A 45 -5.01 0.34 -12.01
N GLU A 46 -4.14 -0.57 -12.42
CA GLU A 46 -4.34 -2.02 -12.20
C GLU A 46 -4.30 -2.38 -10.71
N ARG A 47 -3.45 -1.68 -9.94
CA ARG A 47 -3.38 -1.87 -8.49
C ARG A 47 -4.58 -1.28 -7.75
N LEU A 48 -5.05 -0.10 -8.16
CA LEU A 48 -6.29 0.47 -7.62
C LEU A 48 -7.48 -0.45 -7.91
N PHE A 49 -7.56 -0.98 -9.14
CA PHE A 49 -8.59 -1.93 -9.53
C PHE A 49 -8.52 -3.23 -8.70
N SER A 50 -7.33 -3.77 -8.45
CA SER A 50 -7.18 -4.99 -7.64
C SER A 50 -7.57 -4.78 -6.17
N ILE A 51 -7.18 -3.65 -5.58
CA ILE A 51 -7.57 -3.26 -4.20
C ILE A 51 -9.09 -3.09 -4.12
N MET A 52 -9.69 -2.37 -5.07
CA MET A 52 -11.14 -2.19 -5.11
C MET A 52 -11.87 -3.53 -5.28
N SER A 53 -11.39 -4.39 -6.18
CA SER A 53 -11.99 -5.71 -6.39
C SER A 53 -11.89 -6.59 -5.14
N GLN A 54 -10.78 -6.56 -4.40
CA GLN A 54 -10.64 -7.28 -3.13
C GLN A 54 -11.57 -6.71 -2.06
N ALA A 55 -11.60 -5.39 -1.89
CA ALA A 55 -12.47 -4.74 -0.92
C ALA A 55 -13.96 -5.02 -1.21
N THR A 56 -14.37 -5.02 -2.48
CA THR A 56 -15.74 -5.39 -2.88
C THR A 56 -16.03 -6.88 -2.60
N ALA A 57 -15.08 -7.78 -2.86
CA ALA A 57 -15.24 -9.20 -2.56
C ALA A 57 -15.36 -9.46 -1.05
N GLU A 58 -14.54 -8.80 -0.24
CA GLU A 58 -14.60 -8.87 1.22
C GLU A 58 -15.89 -8.25 1.77
N ALA A 59 -16.31 -7.10 1.26
CA ALA A 59 -17.58 -6.49 1.63
C ALA A 59 -18.75 -7.44 1.34
N LYS A 60 -18.77 -8.04 0.13
CA LYS A 60 -19.79 -9.02 -0.26
C LYS A 60 -19.77 -10.27 0.62
N ALA A 61 -18.59 -10.77 0.99
CA ALA A 61 -18.44 -11.91 1.89
C ALA A 61 -18.93 -11.59 3.31
N ASN A 62 -18.80 -10.34 3.76
CA ASN A 62 -19.26 -9.85 5.06
C ASN A 62 -20.74 -9.40 5.06
N GLY A 63 -21.51 -9.74 4.01
CA GLY A 63 -22.94 -9.48 3.95
C GLY A 63 -23.34 -8.09 3.45
N PHE A 64 -22.39 -7.30 2.92
CA PHE A 64 -22.68 -6.03 2.29
C PHE A 64 -23.49 -6.26 1.02
N ASN A 65 -24.75 -5.83 1.02
CA ASN A 65 -25.66 -6.07 -0.08
C ASN A 65 -25.61 -4.91 -1.11
N GLU A 66 -25.89 -5.20 -2.38
CA GLU A 66 -25.88 -4.20 -3.46
C GLU A 66 -26.82 -3.01 -3.18
N ALA A 67 -27.96 -3.21 -2.52
CA ALA A 67 -28.89 -2.15 -2.18
C ALA A 67 -28.34 -1.16 -1.14
N GLU A 68 -27.50 -1.60 -0.20
CA GLU A 68 -26.80 -0.72 0.75
C GLU A 68 -25.70 0.09 0.05
N PHE A 69 -24.99 -0.53 -0.90
CA PHE A 69 -24.02 0.16 -1.75
C PHE A 69 -24.68 1.28 -2.57
N TYR A 70 -25.81 0.99 -3.24
CA TYR A 70 -26.56 2.00 -4.00
C TYR A 70 -27.19 3.07 -3.11
N LYS A 71 -27.52 2.75 -1.86
CA LYS A 71 -27.99 3.74 -0.89
C LYS A 71 -26.87 4.72 -0.51
N LEU A 72 -25.67 4.22 -0.24
CA LEU A 72 -24.51 5.04 0.10
C LEU A 72 -24.08 5.97 -1.04
N LEU A 73 -24.08 5.46 -2.28
CA LEU A 73 -23.76 6.26 -3.48
C LEU A 73 -24.78 7.37 -3.77
N LYS A 74 -26.03 7.23 -3.32
CA LYS A 74 -27.08 8.24 -3.49
C LYS A 74 -27.12 9.30 -2.37
N THR A 75 -26.33 9.14 -1.31
CA THR A 75 -26.27 10.10 -0.20
C THR A 75 -25.33 11.28 -0.46
N ASP A 76 -24.58 11.26 -1.57
CA ASP A 76 -23.68 12.34 -2.02
C ASP A 76 -24.31 13.24 -3.12
N GLU A 77 -25.63 13.10 -3.37
CA GLU A 77 -26.47 14.10 -4.10
C GLU A 77 -27.36 14.87 -3.11
#